data_AF-A0A7J6TFU7-F1
#
_entry.id   AF-A0A7J6TFU7-F1
#
_cell.length_a   1.000
_cell.length_b   1.000
_cell.length_c   1.000
_cell.angle_alpha   90.00
_cell.angle_beta   90.00
_cell.angle_gamma   90.00
#
_symmetry.space_group_name_H-M   'P 1'
#
loop_
_entity.id
_entity.type
_entity.pdbx_description
1 polymer ?
#
loop_
_entity_poly.entity_id
_entity_poly.type
_entity_poly.pdbx_seq_one_letter_code
_entity_poly.pdbx_strand_id
1 'polypeptide(L)'
;QVEDPKRLSYVLEPLINVANTQYFGPIQLGTPPQTATVIFDTGSADMWVPSSRFDPTNSSTFVAQDGDGVRRLTYGVGSVQGRMGSDRVCFGAVKNDPSSDMVSPPSSNQPLCIPHQHLVVSEASEDLEGGLYDGVMGLGFPALSSTGTTALENIISHLADPVLAFSLTEDPIAAATMGSSVTFGGL
;
A
#
# COMPACT_ATOMS: atom_id res chain seq x y z
N GLN A 1 5.74 24.58 -25.08
CA GLN A 1 5.46 23.16 -24.78
C GLN A 1 5.92 22.94 -23.36
N VAL A 2 4.99 22.66 -22.45
CA VAL A 2 5.32 22.31 -21.07
C VAL A 2 5.74 20.84 -21.11
N GLU A 3 6.94 20.51 -20.65
CA GLU A 3 7.38 19.11 -20.52
C GLU A 3 6.39 18.38 -19.61
N ASP A 4 5.80 17.28 -20.12
CA ASP A 4 5.02 16.35 -19.30
C ASP A 4 5.97 15.80 -18.23
N PRO A 5 5.69 15.97 -16.92
CA PRO A 5 6.57 15.45 -15.87
C PRO A 5 6.84 13.97 -16.16
N LYS A 6 8.12 13.56 -16.15
CA LYS A 6 8.56 12.20 -16.50
C LYS A 6 7.70 11.17 -15.75
N ARG A 7 6.72 10.59 -16.45
CA ARG A 7 5.92 9.48 -15.95
C ARG A 7 6.82 8.28 -15.78
N LEU A 8 6.61 7.51 -14.71
CA LEU A 8 7.40 6.31 -14.48
C LEU A 8 7.01 5.24 -15.50
N SER A 9 8.01 4.60 -16.10
CA SER A 9 7.79 3.51 -17.06
C SER A 9 7.23 2.27 -16.37
N TYR A 10 7.81 1.92 -15.21
CA TYR A 10 7.30 0.89 -14.32
C TYR A 10 7.85 1.08 -12.91
N VAL A 11 7.19 0.45 -11.95
CA VAL A 11 7.55 0.38 -10.53
C VAL A 11 7.30 -1.05 -10.09
N LEU A 12 8.33 -1.73 -9.59
CA LEU A 12 8.22 -3.10 -9.08
C LEU A 12 8.28 -3.11 -7.56
N GLU A 13 7.27 -3.67 -6.89
CA GLU A 13 7.27 -3.90 -5.44
C GLU A 13 7.38 -5.41 -5.16
N PRO A 14 8.47 -5.87 -4.52
CA PRO A 14 8.61 -7.25 -4.08
C PRO A 14 7.55 -7.62 -3.04
N LEU A 15 6.99 -8.82 -3.16
CA LEU A 15 6.03 -9.36 -2.20
C LEU A 15 6.61 -10.55 -1.45
N ILE A 16 6.32 -10.59 -0.15
CA ILE A 16 6.57 -11.71 0.74
C ILE A 16 5.44 -12.70 0.54
N ASN A 17 5.75 -13.93 0.16
CA ASN A 17 4.80 -15.04 0.14
C ASN A 17 4.88 -15.81 1.45
N VAL A 18 3.75 -15.97 2.14
CA VAL A 18 3.64 -16.84 3.31
C VAL A 18 2.68 -17.98 3.00
N ALA A 19 3.25 -19.18 2.85
CA ALA A 19 2.54 -20.44 2.66
C ALA A 19 1.51 -20.44 1.52
N ASN A 20 1.71 -19.62 0.49
CA ASN A 20 0.79 -19.41 -0.64
C ASN A 20 -0.60 -18.88 -0.22
N THR A 21 -0.71 -18.28 0.96
CA THR A 21 -1.97 -17.77 1.52
C THR A 21 -1.98 -16.25 1.72
N GLN A 22 -0.81 -15.63 1.85
CA GLN A 22 -0.67 -14.20 2.08
C GLN A 22 0.48 -13.67 1.24
N TYR A 23 0.21 -12.63 0.46
CA TYR A 23 1.17 -11.92 -0.37
C TYR A 23 1.10 -10.44 -0.01
N PHE A 24 2.17 -9.90 0.58
CA PHE A 24 2.20 -8.52 1.06
C PHE A 24 3.58 -7.91 0.89
N GLY A 25 3.63 -6.59 0.75
CA GLY A 25 4.87 -5.85 0.55
C GLY A 25 4.96 -4.61 1.43
N PRO A 26 6.16 -4.07 1.62
CA PRO A 26 6.35 -2.84 2.37
C PRO A 26 5.81 -1.61 1.64
N ILE A 27 5.33 -0.65 2.42
CA ILE A 27 5.05 0.73 2.00
C ILE A 27 5.60 1.69 3.04
N GLN A 28 5.83 2.94 2.62
CA GLN A 28 6.25 4.03 3.48
C GLN A 28 5.17 5.11 3.53
N LEU A 29 4.77 5.50 4.74
CA LEU A 29 3.74 6.48 5.01
C LEU A 29 4.35 7.74 5.62
N GLY A 30 3.93 8.90 5.12
CA GLY A 30 4.24 10.18 5.73
C GLY A 30 5.66 10.69 5.54
N THR A 31 5.94 11.78 6.27
CA THR A 31 7.23 12.47 6.26
C THR A 31 7.61 12.92 7.68
N PRO A 32 8.66 12.37 8.32
CA PRO A 32 9.53 11.30 7.83
C PRO A 32 8.77 9.98 7.59
N PRO A 33 9.28 9.10 6.70
CA PRO A 33 8.62 7.85 6.37
C PRO A 33 8.49 6.89 7.56
N GLN A 34 7.31 6.31 7.73
CA GLN A 34 6.99 5.22 8.65
C GLN A 34 6.64 3.97 7.84
N THR A 35 7.26 2.83 8.14
CA THR A 35 7.08 1.61 7.35
C THR A 35 5.94 0.75 7.87
N ALA A 36 5.08 0.30 6.97
CA ALA A 36 4.07 -0.72 7.21
C ALA A 36 4.11 -1.76 6.08
N THR A 37 3.58 -2.94 6.32
CA THR A 37 3.35 -3.95 5.26
C THR A 37 1.88 -4.03 4.91
N VAL A 38 1.56 -4.12 3.61
CA VAL A 38 0.17 -4.18 3.14
C VAL A 38 -0.06 -5.29 2.14
N ILE A 39 -1.27 -5.82 2.14
CA ILE A 39 -1.82 -6.54 1.00
C ILE A 39 -2.20 -5.51 -0.07
N PHE A 40 -1.74 -5.74 -1.30
CA PHE A 40 -2.20 -5.02 -2.49
C PHE A 40 -3.47 -5.71 -3.02
N ASP A 41 -4.63 -5.20 -2.64
CA ASP A 41 -5.91 -5.91 -2.79
C ASP A 41 -6.73 -5.37 -3.96
N THR A 42 -6.89 -6.14 -5.03
CA THR A 42 -7.72 -5.76 -6.18
C THR A 42 -9.23 -5.93 -5.93
N GLY A 43 -9.62 -6.60 -4.83
CA GLY A 43 -11.01 -6.83 -4.43
C GLY A 43 -11.63 -5.70 -3.60
N SER A 44 -10.83 -4.73 -3.15
CA SER A 44 -11.27 -3.54 -2.40
C SER A 44 -10.57 -2.28 -2.91
N ALA A 45 -11.11 -1.10 -2.60
CA ALA A 45 -10.58 0.18 -3.12
C ALA A 45 -10.08 1.13 -2.01
N ASP A 46 -10.45 0.88 -0.76
CA ASP A 46 -10.05 1.71 0.37
C ASP A 46 -8.69 1.26 0.92
N MET A 47 -7.93 2.21 1.46
CA MET A 47 -6.65 1.94 2.11
C MET A 47 -6.79 2.10 3.62
N TRP A 48 -6.16 1.21 4.38
CA TRP A 48 -6.04 1.37 5.83
C TRP A 48 -4.75 0.76 6.37
N VAL A 49 -4.28 1.35 7.47
CA VAL A 49 -3.16 0.85 8.27
C VAL A 49 -3.47 1.07 9.75
N PRO A 50 -2.97 0.23 10.66
CA PRO A 50 -3.21 0.38 12.08
C PRO A 50 -2.39 1.54 12.66
N SER A 51 -2.95 2.20 13.68
CA SER A 51 -2.28 3.28 14.43
C SER A 51 -0.99 2.83 15.12
N SER A 52 -0.81 1.52 15.32
CA SER A 52 0.44 0.92 15.83
C SER A 52 1.60 0.91 14.81
N ARG A 53 1.32 1.14 13.53
CA ARG A 53 2.31 1.20 12.44
C ARG A 53 2.46 2.58 11.82
N PHE A 54 1.46 3.42 11.97
CA PHE A 54 1.48 4.77 11.45
C PHE A 54 0.88 5.74 12.48
N ASP A 55 1.73 6.60 13.02
CA ASP A 55 1.36 7.72 13.87
C ASP A 55 1.25 8.99 13.01
N PRO A 56 0.03 9.49 12.76
CA PRO A 56 -0.19 10.68 11.94
C PRO A 56 0.47 11.94 12.52
N THR A 57 0.67 12.00 13.84
CA THR A 57 1.28 13.16 14.50
C THR A 57 2.78 13.28 14.23
N ASN A 58 3.41 12.18 13.79
CA ASN A 58 4.80 12.12 13.38
C ASN A 58 4.99 12.29 11.86
N SER A 59 3.96 12.72 11.13
CA SER A 59 4.04 13.02 9.70
C SER A 59 3.71 14.49 9.42
N SER A 60 4.64 15.21 8.80
CA SER A 60 4.46 16.58 8.35
C SER A 60 3.61 16.71 7.08
N THR A 61 3.32 15.59 6.41
CA THR A 61 2.48 15.54 5.21
C THR A 61 1.08 15.00 5.46
N PHE A 62 0.79 14.56 6.69
CA PHE A 62 -0.55 14.09 7.05
C PHE A 62 -1.54 15.25 7.09
N VAL A 63 -2.70 15.03 6.49
CA VAL A 63 -3.85 15.94 6.53
C VAL A 63 -5.04 15.16 7.06
N ALA A 64 -5.50 15.51 8.26
CA ALA A 64 -6.72 14.95 8.83
C ALA A 64 -7.93 15.37 7.97
N GLN A 65 -8.89 14.47 7.79
CA GLN A 65 -10.12 14.81 7.10
C GLN A 65 -11.07 15.56 8.04
N ASP A 66 -11.44 16.79 7.67
CA ASP A 66 -12.31 17.64 8.48
C ASP A 66 -13.71 17.03 8.67
N GLY A 67 -14.24 17.15 9.89
CA GLY A 67 -15.63 16.82 10.20
C GLY A 67 -15.96 15.32 10.26
N ASP A 68 -14.96 14.45 10.24
CA ASP A 68 -15.19 13.01 10.13
C ASP A 68 -14.94 12.23 11.43
N GLY A 69 -15.95 11.49 11.85
CA GLY A 69 -15.89 10.59 13.01
C GLY A 69 -15.12 9.31 12.67
N VAL A 70 -15.18 8.34 13.59
CA VAL A 70 -14.66 6.98 13.33
C VAL A 70 -15.35 6.39 12.10
N ARG A 71 -14.56 5.96 11.11
CA ARG A 71 -14.98 5.33 9.86
C ARG A 71 -14.80 3.83 9.94
N ARG A 72 -15.84 3.10 9.57
CA ARG A 72 -15.84 1.62 9.51
C ARG A 72 -15.71 1.17 8.07
N LEU A 73 -14.66 0.40 7.76
CA LEU A 73 -14.52 -0.33 6.51
C LEU A 73 -14.88 -1.79 6.76
N THR A 74 -15.81 -2.34 5.98
CA THR A 74 -16.27 -3.72 6.12
C THR A 74 -15.83 -4.55 4.93
N TYR A 75 -15.18 -5.67 5.22
CA TYR A 75 -14.76 -6.69 4.28
C TYR A 75 -15.63 -7.94 4.48
N GLY A 76 -15.57 -8.89 3.55
CA GLY A 76 -16.41 -10.09 3.59
C GLY A 76 -16.28 -10.92 4.88
N VAL A 77 -15.14 -10.84 5.56
CA VAL A 77 -14.83 -11.64 6.76
C VAL A 77 -14.63 -10.81 8.03
N GLY A 78 -14.57 -9.47 7.95
CA GLY A 78 -14.20 -8.64 9.09
C GLY A 78 -14.28 -7.16 8.80
N SER A 79 -13.81 -6.32 9.73
CA SER A 79 -13.87 -4.86 9.56
C SER A 79 -12.77 -4.14 10.31
N VAL A 80 -12.46 -2.91 9.87
CA VAL A 80 -11.62 -1.98 10.62
C VAL A 80 -12.38 -0.70 10.92
N GLN A 81 -12.04 -0.08 12.04
CA GLN A 81 -12.59 1.19 12.48
C GLN A 81 -11.47 2.16 12.82
N GLY A 82 -11.51 3.37 12.27
CA GLY A 82 -10.43 4.32 12.47
C GLY A 82 -10.74 5.73 11.99
N ARG A 83 -9.76 6.61 12.07
CA ARG A 83 -9.88 8.00 11.62
C ARG A 83 -9.41 8.16 10.20
N MET A 84 -10.13 8.94 9.41
CA MET A 84 -9.74 9.20 8.02
C MET A 84 -8.78 10.39 7.92
N GLY A 85 -7.87 10.30 6.96
CA GLY A 85 -7.02 11.40 6.54
C GLY A 85 -6.45 11.13 5.16
N SER A 86 -5.47 11.92 4.78
CA SER A 86 -4.63 11.66 3.62
C SER A 86 -3.17 11.91 3.95
N ASP A 87 -2.26 11.16 3.32
CA ASP A 87 -0.83 11.38 3.46
C ASP A 87 -0.08 10.97 2.18
N ARG A 88 1.23 11.20 2.17
CA ARG A 88 2.17 10.69 1.19
C ARG A 88 2.39 9.20 1.43
N VAL A 89 2.27 8.40 0.38
CA VAL A 89 2.54 6.95 0.39
C VAL A 89 3.58 6.62 -0.67
N CYS A 90 4.63 5.88 -0.30
CA CYS A 90 5.70 5.46 -1.20
C CYS A 90 5.88 3.95 -1.22
N PHE A 91 6.21 3.39 -2.38
CA PHE A 91 6.56 1.98 -2.60
C PHE A 91 7.43 1.83 -3.86
N GLY A 92 7.84 0.62 -4.18
CA GLY A 92 8.64 0.21 -5.33
C GLY A 92 10.15 0.24 -5.11
N ALA A 93 10.64 1.00 -4.14
CA ALA A 93 12.06 0.98 -3.83
C ALA A 93 12.37 1.26 -2.35
N VAL A 94 11.40 0.94 -1.49
CA VAL A 94 11.51 1.14 -0.05
C VAL A 94 12.55 0.15 0.46
N LYS A 95 13.76 0.65 0.78
CA LYS A 95 14.68 -0.11 1.62
C LYS A 95 13.99 -0.28 2.96
N ASN A 96 13.62 -1.51 3.28
CA ASN A 96 13.32 -1.86 4.65
C ASN A 96 14.55 -1.56 5.52
N ASP A 97 14.33 -1.45 6.83
CA ASP A 97 15.37 -1.32 7.85
C ASP A 97 16.63 -2.12 7.43
N PRO A 98 17.85 -1.52 7.50
CA PRO A 98 19.10 -2.23 7.19
C PRO A 98 19.31 -3.55 7.96
N SER A 99 18.51 -3.83 9.00
CA SER A 99 18.45 -5.09 9.72
C SER A 99 17.49 -6.16 9.15
N SER A 100 16.67 -5.83 8.15
CA SER A 100 15.72 -6.77 7.55
C SER A 100 16.32 -7.51 6.34
N ASP A 101 16.15 -8.82 6.30
CA ASP A 101 16.58 -9.71 5.21
C ASP A 101 15.77 -9.52 3.90
N MET A 102 15.07 -8.40 3.75
CA MET A 102 14.25 -8.13 2.57
C MET A 102 15.14 -7.65 1.42
N VAL A 103 15.04 -8.33 0.28
CA VAL A 103 15.74 -7.98 -0.97
C VAL A 103 15.54 -6.50 -1.28
N SER A 104 16.65 -5.79 -1.38
CA SER A 104 16.64 -4.42 -1.89
C SER A 104 16.11 -4.42 -3.32
N PRO A 105 15.24 -3.46 -3.67
CA PRO A 105 14.77 -3.28 -5.05
C PRO A 105 15.97 -3.22 -6.02
N PRO A 106 15.80 -3.63 -7.30
CA PRO A 106 16.86 -3.46 -8.29
C PRO A 106 17.29 -1.99 -8.33
N SER A 107 18.59 -1.73 -8.54
CA SER A 107 19.18 -0.38 -8.44
C SER A 107 18.61 0.65 -9.43
N SER A 108 17.86 0.20 -10.44
CA SER A 108 17.15 1.03 -11.41
C SER A 108 15.71 1.38 -11.01
N ASN A 109 15.17 0.79 -9.94
CA ASN A 109 13.79 1.02 -9.50
C ASN A 109 13.74 2.35 -8.73
N GLN A 110 13.01 3.32 -9.26
CA GLN A 110 12.68 4.53 -8.53
C GLN A 110 11.41 4.26 -7.69
N PRO A 111 11.36 4.69 -6.43
CA PRO A 111 10.14 4.57 -5.67
C PRO A 111 9.06 5.45 -6.29
N LEU A 112 7.84 4.95 -6.38
CA LEU A 112 6.66 5.76 -6.64
C LEU A 112 6.14 6.28 -5.31
N CYS A 113 5.97 7.59 -5.23
CA CYS A 113 5.38 8.26 -4.09
C CYS A 113 4.14 9.03 -4.54
N ILE A 114 2.97 8.58 -4.12
CA ILE A 114 1.71 9.25 -4.37
C ILE A 114 1.41 10.24 -3.23
N PRO A 115 1.20 11.53 -3.52
CA PRO A 115 0.79 12.49 -2.51
C PRO A 115 -0.72 12.35 -2.23
N HIS A 116 -1.16 12.79 -1.05
CA HIS A 116 -2.59 12.89 -0.69
C HIS A 116 -3.39 11.60 -0.90
N GLN A 117 -2.79 10.45 -0.62
CA GLN A 117 -3.49 9.18 -0.63
C GLN A 117 -4.44 9.13 0.57
N HIS A 118 -5.74 8.98 0.32
CA HIS A 118 -6.73 8.79 1.37
C HIS A 118 -6.52 7.43 2.05
N LEU A 119 -6.60 7.43 3.38
CA LEU A 119 -6.48 6.24 4.20
C LEU A 119 -7.27 6.34 5.50
N VAL A 120 -7.64 5.18 6.04
CA VAL A 120 -8.14 5.03 7.42
C VAL A 120 -7.00 4.58 8.32
N VAL A 121 -6.71 5.37 9.35
CA VAL A 121 -5.79 4.99 10.44
C VAL A 121 -6.61 4.21 11.46
N SER A 122 -6.50 2.89 11.40
CA SER A 122 -7.31 1.96 12.18
C SER A 122 -6.93 1.99 13.66
N GLU A 123 -7.93 2.20 14.51
CA GLU A 123 -7.83 2.14 15.98
C GLU A 123 -8.34 0.78 16.50
N ALA A 124 -9.14 0.05 15.70
CA ALA A 124 -9.68 -1.26 16.04
C ALA A 124 -9.95 -2.12 14.79
N SER A 125 -9.81 -3.44 14.93
CA SER A 125 -10.14 -4.44 13.91
C SER A 125 -11.01 -5.55 14.51
N GLU A 126 -11.87 -6.15 13.68
CA GLU A 126 -12.66 -7.33 14.00
C GLU A 126 -12.42 -8.37 12.89
N ASP A 127 -12.05 -9.60 13.27
CA ASP A 127 -11.87 -10.77 12.37
C ASP A 127 -10.85 -10.59 11.21
N LEU A 128 -10.04 -9.54 11.28
CA LEU A 128 -8.88 -9.29 10.40
C LEU A 128 -7.55 -9.48 11.14
N GLU A 129 -7.62 -9.95 12.39
CA GLU A 129 -6.47 -10.22 13.25
C GLU A 129 -5.83 -11.58 12.91
N GLY A 130 -4.50 -11.67 12.94
CA GLY A 130 -3.76 -12.93 12.71
C GLY A 130 -3.08 -13.06 11.34
N GLY A 131 -3.21 -12.07 10.46
CA GLY A 131 -2.35 -11.91 9.29
C GLY A 131 -0.92 -11.51 9.68
N LEU A 132 0.05 -11.79 8.80
CA LEU A 132 1.44 -11.31 8.95
C LEU A 132 1.68 -9.95 8.28
N TYR A 133 0.66 -9.39 7.64
CA TYR A 133 0.62 -8.05 7.10
C TYR A 133 0.03 -7.07 8.13
N ASP A 134 0.31 -5.78 7.97
CA ASP A 134 -0.21 -4.75 8.88
C ASP A 134 -1.54 -4.14 8.41
N GLY A 135 -1.70 -3.92 7.10
CA GLY A 135 -2.88 -3.25 6.55
C GLY A 135 -3.21 -3.66 5.10
N VAL A 136 -4.09 -2.88 4.47
CA VAL A 136 -4.52 -3.12 3.08
C VAL A 136 -4.38 -1.84 2.27
N MET A 137 -3.87 -1.98 1.05
CA MET A 137 -3.94 -0.97 0.00
C MET A 137 -4.88 -1.49 -1.09
N GLY A 138 -6.11 -0.97 -1.09
CA GLY A 138 -7.09 -1.28 -2.13
C GLY A 138 -6.66 -0.77 -3.51
N LEU A 139 -6.65 -1.66 -4.50
CA LEU A 139 -6.35 -1.42 -5.91
C LEU A 139 -7.56 -1.67 -6.82
N GLY A 140 -8.74 -1.83 -6.22
CA GLY A 140 -10.02 -1.93 -6.91
C GLY A 140 -10.47 -0.60 -7.50
N PHE A 141 -11.52 -0.66 -8.33
CA PHE A 141 -12.07 0.54 -8.96
C PHE A 141 -12.75 1.48 -7.97
N PRO A 142 -12.80 2.80 -8.26
CA PRO A 142 -13.35 3.83 -7.35
C PRO A 142 -14.80 3.60 -6.91
N ALA A 143 -15.58 2.87 -7.71
CA ALA A 143 -16.95 2.49 -7.37
C ALA A 143 -17.05 1.62 -6.08
N LEU A 144 -15.96 1.03 -5.63
CA LEU A 144 -15.87 0.26 -4.39
C LEU A 144 -15.41 1.10 -3.19
N SER A 145 -14.98 2.35 -3.39
CA SER A 145 -14.38 3.17 -2.33
C SER A 145 -15.43 3.90 -1.50
N SER A 146 -15.11 4.03 -0.20
CA SER A 146 -15.80 4.87 0.76
C SER A 146 -14.92 5.99 1.32
N THR A 147 -13.63 6.04 0.96
CA THR A 147 -12.64 6.97 1.52
C THR A 147 -12.22 8.14 0.62
N GLY A 148 -12.69 8.18 -0.63
CA GLY A 148 -12.34 9.24 -1.60
C GLY A 148 -11.46 8.73 -2.73
N THR A 149 -10.45 9.51 -3.13
CA THR A 149 -9.54 9.11 -4.23
C THR A 149 -8.79 7.83 -3.87
N THR A 150 -8.92 6.82 -4.73
CA THR A 150 -8.32 5.50 -4.52
C THR A 150 -6.83 5.48 -4.79
N ALA A 151 -6.12 4.49 -4.23
CA ALA A 151 -4.73 4.26 -4.58
C ALA A 151 -4.57 3.94 -6.06
N LEU A 152 -5.48 3.17 -6.66
CA LEU A 152 -5.46 2.91 -8.10
C LEU A 152 -5.47 4.22 -8.92
N GLU A 153 -6.42 5.14 -8.66
CA GLU A 153 -6.50 6.43 -9.36
C GLU A 153 -5.24 7.27 -9.19
N ASN A 154 -4.74 7.37 -7.96
CA ASN A 154 -3.53 8.12 -7.68
C ASN A 154 -2.31 7.53 -8.40
N ILE A 155 -2.16 6.20 -8.39
CA ILE A 155 -1.04 5.50 -9.01
C ILE A 155 -1.07 5.66 -10.53
N ILE A 156 -2.17 5.34 -11.20
CA ILE A 156 -2.24 5.35 -12.66
C ILE A 156 -1.99 6.75 -13.25
N SER A 157 -2.27 7.82 -12.48
CA SER A 157 -1.98 9.20 -12.91
C SER A 157 -0.48 9.51 -13.03
N HIS A 158 0.39 8.69 -12.40
CA HIS A 158 1.85 8.84 -12.41
C HIS A 158 2.57 7.86 -13.36
N LEU A 159 1.85 6.95 -14.01
CA LEU A 159 2.41 5.92 -14.87
C LEU A 159 2.35 6.31 -16.36
N ALA A 160 3.39 5.94 -17.11
CA ALA A 160 3.40 6.08 -18.56
C ALA A 160 2.37 5.13 -19.20
N ASP A 161 2.37 3.88 -18.74
CA ASP A 161 1.41 2.84 -19.12
C ASP A 161 0.57 2.46 -17.89
N PRO A 162 -0.75 2.67 -17.88
CA PRO A 162 -1.60 2.43 -16.70
C PRO A 162 -2.00 0.94 -16.59
N VAL A 163 -0.99 0.08 -16.43
CA VAL A 163 -1.16 -1.37 -16.28
C VAL A 163 -0.69 -1.80 -14.89
N LEU A 164 -1.37 -2.80 -14.32
CA LEU A 164 -0.99 -3.47 -13.10
C LEU A 164 -0.76 -4.95 -13.40
N ALA A 165 0.34 -5.52 -12.92
CA ALA A 165 0.62 -6.94 -13.06
C ALA A 165 1.03 -7.56 -11.72
N PHE A 166 0.54 -8.76 -11.43
CA PHE A 166 0.99 -9.56 -10.31
C PHE A 166 1.74 -10.78 -10.83
N SER A 167 2.94 -11.01 -10.31
CA SER A 167 3.67 -12.26 -10.46
C SER A 167 3.70 -12.94 -9.10
N LEU A 168 2.88 -13.98 -8.91
CA LEU A 168 2.78 -14.71 -7.65
C LEU A 168 3.44 -16.08 -7.82
N THR A 169 4.42 -16.37 -6.97
CA THR A 169 5.10 -17.66 -6.94
C THR A 169 4.37 -18.61 -5.99
N GLU A 170 4.31 -19.89 -6.36
CA GLU A 170 3.89 -20.97 -5.47
C GLU A 170 5.13 -21.64 -4.89
N ASP A 171 5.18 -21.83 -3.56
CA ASP A 171 6.31 -22.49 -2.88
C ASP A 171 5.82 -23.65 -2.00
N PRO A 172 6.46 -24.84 -1.99
CA PRO A 172 5.95 -26.01 -1.26
C PRO A 172 6.13 -26.00 0.26
N ILE A 173 6.68 -24.96 0.91
CA ILE A 173 7.07 -25.02 2.33
C ILE A 173 6.68 -23.75 3.10
N ALA A 174 6.27 -23.94 4.36
CA ALA A 174 5.76 -22.98 5.34
C ALA A 174 6.71 -21.84 5.79
N ALA A 175 7.74 -21.50 5.02
CA ALA A 175 8.63 -20.37 5.29
C ALA A 175 8.23 -19.16 4.44
N ALA A 176 8.49 -17.94 4.95
CA ALA A 176 8.33 -16.74 4.14
C ALA A 176 9.34 -16.79 2.98
N THR A 177 8.83 -16.78 1.73
CA THR A 177 9.67 -16.88 0.53
C THR A 177 9.52 -15.63 -0.33
N MET A 178 10.59 -15.32 -1.06
CA MET A 178 10.68 -14.15 -1.94
C MET A 178 10.63 -14.60 -3.40
N GLY A 179 10.14 -13.73 -4.28
CA GLY A 179 10.01 -14.02 -5.72
C GLY A 179 8.66 -13.60 -6.30
N SER A 180 7.69 -13.30 -5.43
CA SER A 180 6.45 -12.65 -5.84
C SER A 180 6.64 -11.14 -5.98
N SER A 181 5.85 -10.49 -6.81
CA SER A 181 5.88 -9.03 -7.02
C SER A 181 4.55 -8.49 -7.52
N VAL A 182 4.34 -7.20 -7.27
CA VAL A 182 3.36 -6.37 -7.98
C VAL A 182 4.10 -5.31 -8.78
N THR A 183 3.71 -5.13 -10.04
CA THR A 183 4.30 -4.17 -10.96
C THR A 183 3.25 -3.16 -11.39
N PHE A 184 3.59 -1.88 -11.29
CA PHE A 184 2.77 -0.75 -11.71
C PHE A 184 3.43 -0.09 -12.93
N GLY A 185 2.78 -0.17 -14.08
CA GLY A 185 3.30 0.22 -15.39
C GLY A 185 4.23 -0.81 -16.02
N GLY A 186 4.48 -0.71 -17.33
CA GLY A 186 5.34 -1.62 -18.09
C GLY A 186 4.89 -3.09 -18.12
N LEU A 187 5.33 -3.83 -19.13
CA LEU A 187 5.27 -5.30 -19.21
C LEU A 187 6.60 -5.83 -19.74
#